data_AF-A0A7D9LS71-F1
#
_entry.id   AF-A0A7D9LS71-F1
#
_cell.length_a   1.000
_cell.length_b   1.000
_cell.length_c   1.000
_cell.angle_alpha   90.00
_cell.angle_beta   90.00
_cell.angle_gamma   90.00
#
_symmetry.space_group_name_H-M   'P 1'
#
loop_
_entity.id
_entity.type
_entity.pdbx_description
1 polymer ?
#
loop_
_entity_poly.entity_id
_entity_poly.type
_entity_poly.pdbx_seq_one_letter_code
_entity_poly.pdbx_strand_id
1 'polypeptide(L)'
;MAGEVRHGAKKFTRIPAKWKDYSVCGKVIAGERLISFKTPLSEEYHCHGNERNPEDCLQKEEQFTPNDLCNIFRKRGHILGLVVDFTNTKRYYQAQVEFNSQDI
;
A
#
# COMPACT_ATOMS: atom_id res chain seq x y z
N MET A 1 30.63 -30.74 9.43
CA MET A 1 30.49 -29.67 8.42
C MET A 1 29.02 -29.30 8.38
N ALA A 2 28.67 -28.15 8.96
CA ALA A 2 27.29 -27.71 9.14
C ALA A 2 26.64 -27.34 7.80
N GLY A 3 25.39 -27.76 7.61
CA GLY A 3 24.61 -27.49 6.42
C GLY A 3 24.34 -25.98 6.25
N GLU A 4 24.53 -25.51 5.03
CA GLU A 4 24.31 -24.13 4.63
C GLU A 4 22.82 -23.80 4.68
N VAL A 5 22.44 -22.89 5.58
CA VAL A 5 21.07 -22.37 5.70
C VAL A 5 20.82 -21.46 4.49
N ARG A 6 20.12 -22.00 3.49
CA ARG A 6 19.63 -21.22 2.35
C ARG A 6 18.60 -20.22 2.87
N HIS A 7 19.01 -18.97 3.00
CA HIS A 7 18.08 -17.86 3.19
C HIS A 7 17.21 -17.80 1.94
N GLY A 8 15.93 -18.18 2.06
CA GLY A 8 14.98 -18.09 0.97
C GLY A 8 14.94 -16.64 0.47
N ALA A 9 15.30 -16.42 -0.79
CA ALA A 9 15.23 -15.11 -1.40
C ALA A 9 13.81 -14.56 -1.20
N LYS A 10 13.68 -13.40 -0.53
CA LYS A 10 12.43 -12.66 -0.47
C LYS A 10 11.95 -12.49 -1.91
N LYS A 11 10.82 -13.12 -2.26
CA LYS A 11 10.14 -12.87 -3.53
C LYS A 11 9.75 -11.40 -3.50
N PHE A 12 10.50 -10.54 -4.19
CA PHE A 12 10.06 -9.18 -4.47
C PHE A 12 8.64 -9.28 -5.00
N THR A 13 7.67 -8.85 -4.20
CA THR A 13 6.29 -8.78 -4.61
C THR A 13 6.25 -7.69 -5.67
N ARG A 14 6.25 -8.11 -6.95
CA ARG A 14 6.27 -7.15 -8.06
C ARG A 14 5.13 -6.15 -7.89
N ILE A 15 5.47 -4.86 -7.90
CA ILE A 15 4.52 -3.75 -7.93
C ILE A 15 3.49 -4.03 -9.04
N PRO A 16 2.18 -3.82 -8.81
CA PRO A 16 1.18 -4.05 -9.84
C PRO A 16 1.47 -3.21 -11.09
N ALA A 17 1.23 -3.78 -12.27
CA ALA A 17 1.43 -3.07 -13.53
C ALA A 17 0.64 -1.75 -13.52
N LYS A 18 1.27 -0.67 -13.98
CA LYS A 18 0.71 0.69 -14.04
C LYS A 18 0.32 1.31 -12.70
N TRP A 19 0.63 0.70 -11.56
CA TRP A 19 0.25 1.23 -10.25
C TRP A 19 0.81 2.65 -10.00
N LYS A 20 2.02 2.90 -10.49
CA LYS A 20 2.71 4.20 -10.41
C LYS A 20 2.04 5.28 -11.26
N ASP A 21 1.24 4.90 -12.27
CA ASP A 21 0.62 5.82 -13.23
C ASP A 21 -0.66 6.48 -12.69
N TYR A 22 -1.23 5.94 -11.61
CA TYR A 22 -2.49 6.42 -11.03
C TYR A 22 -2.27 7.28 -9.79
N SER A 23 -3.10 8.31 -9.63
CA SER A 23 -3.19 9.10 -8.41
C SER A 23 -3.67 8.26 -7.23
N VAL A 24 -3.24 8.63 -6.02
CA VAL A 24 -3.52 7.85 -4.80
C VAL A 24 -5.00 7.80 -4.45
N CYS A 25 -5.70 8.93 -4.56
CA CYS A 25 -7.09 9.09 -4.13
C CYS A 25 -7.87 9.96 -5.11
N GLY A 26 -9.13 9.60 -5.36
CA GLY A 26 -10.09 10.42 -6.08
C GLY A 26 -10.70 11.52 -5.20
N LYS A 27 -11.88 11.98 -5.62
CA LYS A 27 -12.77 12.88 -4.88
C LYS A 27 -13.92 12.08 -4.27
N VAL A 28 -14.55 12.64 -3.23
CA VAL A 28 -15.82 12.12 -2.74
C VAL A 28 -16.85 12.19 -3.87
N ILE A 29 -17.57 11.10 -4.10
CA ILE A 29 -18.64 11.04 -5.10
C ILE A 29 -19.79 11.93 -4.61
N ALA A 30 -20.25 12.85 -5.45
CA ALA A 30 -21.28 13.81 -5.07
C ALA A 30 -22.57 13.11 -4.61
N GLY A 31 -23.09 13.51 -3.46
CA GLY A 31 -24.27 12.89 -2.83
C GLY A 31 -23.98 11.60 -2.07
N GLU A 32 -22.77 11.06 -2.14
CA GLU A 32 -22.40 9.78 -1.54
C GLU A 32 -21.33 9.93 -0.46
N ARG A 33 -21.22 8.92 0.41
CA ARG A 33 -20.11 8.77 1.38
C ARG A 33 -19.01 7.87 0.84
N LEU A 34 -18.83 7.87 -0.48
CA LEU A 34 -17.91 6.99 -1.20
C LEU A 34 -16.77 7.78 -1.82
N ILE A 35 -15.58 7.18 -1.77
CA ILE A 35 -14.37 7.68 -2.40
C ILE A 35 -13.54 6.51 -2.91
N SER A 36 -13.03 6.63 -4.12
CA SER A 36 -12.12 5.65 -4.72
C SER A 36 -10.66 6.01 -4.46
N PHE A 37 -9.83 5.01 -4.27
CA PHE A 37 -8.38 5.13 -4.17
C PHE A 37 -7.73 3.91 -4.85
N LYS A 38 -6.49 4.04 -5.34
CA LYS A 38 -5.74 2.86 -5.80
C LYS A 38 -5.38 1.98 -4.59
N THR A 39 -5.02 0.72 -4.77
CA THR A 39 -4.63 -0.11 -3.63
C THR A 39 -3.41 0.49 -2.93
N PRO A 40 -3.42 0.72 -1.60
CA PRO A 40 -2.19 1.01 -0.88
C PRO A 40 -1.27 -0.21 -0.93
N LEU A 41 0.03 0.03 -0.82
CA LEU A 41 1.06 -1.00 -0.77
C LEU A 41 1.81 -0.85 0.56
N SER A 42 2.08 -1.97 1.24
CA SER A 42 2.80 -1.96 2.51
C SER A 42 4.25 -1.48 2.33
N GLU A 43 4.91 -1.19 3.45
CA GLU A 43 6.30 -0.75 3.45
C GLU A 43 7.28 -1.77 2.84
N GLU A 44 6.87 -3.03 2.65
CA GLU A 44 7.68 -4.06 1.98
C GLU A 44 7.97 -3.75 0.50
N TYR A 45 7.15 -2.87 -0.11
CA TYR A 45 7.32 -2.41 -1.47
C TYR A 45 8.25 -1.19 -1.56
N HIS A 46 8.70 -0.63 -0.44
CA HIS A 46 9.57 0.55 -0.42
C HIS A 46 11.01 0.19 -0.81
N CYS A 47 11.73 1.14 -1.39
CA CYS A 47 13.15 0.95 -1.62
C CYS A 47 13.92 1.04 -0.29
N HIS A 48 14.78 0.05 -0.05
CA HIS A 48 15.66 -0.07 1.12
C HIS A 48 17.14 0.13 0.76
N GLY A 49 17.46 0.40 -0.50
CA GLY A 49 18.80 0.75 -0.98
C GLY A 49 19.64 -0.45 -1.42
N ASN A 50 19.06 -1.65 -1.46
CA ASN A 50 19.72 -2.87 -1.91
C ASN A 50 19.01 -3.53 -3.11
N GLU A 51 18.01 -2.87 -3.67
CA GLU A 51 17.27 -3.34 -4.83
C GLU A 51 18.17 -3.34 -6.07
N ARG A 52 18.09 -4.43 -6.84
CA ARG A 52 18.84 -4.54 -8.10
C ARG A 52 18.32 -3.56 -9.15
N ASN A 53 17.05 -3.19 -9.02
CA ASN A 53 16.37 -2.36 -10.00
C ASN A 53 15.45 -1.35 -9.30
N PRO A 54 15.64 -0.03 -9.48
CA PRO A 54 14.83 1.01 -8.84
C PRO A 54 13.33 0.94 -9.16
N GLU A 55 12.94 0.36 -10.30
CA GLU A 55 11.53 0.17 -10.64
C GLU A 55 10.83 -0.98 -9.90
N ASP A 56 11.59 -1.88 -9.26
CA ASP A 56 11.02 -3.01 -8.50
C ASP A 56 10.50 -2.59 -7.11
N CYS A 57 10.78 -1.35 -6.70
CA CYS A 57 10.37 -0.76 -5.43
C CYS A 57 9.77 0.64 -5.61
N LEU A 58 9.18 1.17 -4.53
CA LEU A 58 8.59 2.51 -4.44
C LEU A 58 9.63 3.48 -3.89
N GLN A 59 9.99 4.46 -4.71
CA GLN A 59 10.73 5.63 -4.27
C GLN A 59 9.87 6.44 -3.31
N LYS A 60 10.49 7.27 -2.45
CA LYS A 60 9.81 7.98 -1.36
C LYS A 60 8.58 8.77 -1.83
N GLU A 61 8.64 9.39 -3.00
CA GLU A 61 7.57 10.20 -3.58
C GLU A 61 6.43 9.36 -4.19
N GLU A 62 6.68 8.07 -4.42
CA GLU A 62 5.73 7.10 -4.97
C GLU A 62 4.99 6.31 -3.87
N GLN A 63 5.48 6.36 -2.63
CA GLN A 63 4.96 5.59 -1.51
C GLN A 63 3.51 5.96 -1.20
N PHE A 64 2.72 4.93 -0.91
CA PHE A 64 1.33 5.09 -0.52
C PHE A 64 0.88 3.85 0.26
N THR A 65 0.99 3.96 1.59
CA THR A 65 0.66 2.91 2.56
C THR A 65 -0.78 3.04 3.07
N PRO A 66 -1.32 2.01 3.76
CA PRO A 66 -2.59 2.13 4.48
C PRO A 66 -2.62 3.31 5.47
N ASN A 67 -1.51 3.58 6.17
CA ASN A 67 -1.40 4.72 7.07
C ASN A 67 -1.44 6.06 6.32
N ASP A 68 -0.81 6.16 5.14
CA ASP A 68 -0.90 7.36 4.30
C ASP A 68 -2.36 7.63 3.88
N LEU A 69 -3.12 6.59 3.54
CA LEU A 69 -4.54 6.71 3.23
C LEU A 69 -5.33 7.33 4.39
N CYS A 70 -5.18 6.78 5.61
CA CYS A 70 -5.86 7.31 6.79
C CYS A 70 -5.46 8.77 7.07
N ASN A 71 -4.18 9.10 6.93
CA ASN A 71 -3.67 10.46 7.12
C ASN A 71 -4.19 11.45 6.07
N ILE A 72 -4.33 11.03 4.81
CA ILE A 72 -4.94 11.85 3.74
C ILE A 72 -6.38 12.19 4.12
N PHE A 73 -7.18 11.23 4.59
CA PHE A 73 -8.57 11.47 4.95
C PHE A 73 -8.73 12.32 6.21
N ARG A 74 -7.93 12.05 7.24
CA ARG A 74 -7.88 12.86 8.46
C ARG A 74 -7.56 14.33 8.13
N LYS A 75 -6.57 14.58 7.27
CA LYS A 75 -6.20 15.94 6.81
C LYS A 75 -7.30 16.61 5.99
N ARG A 76 -8.11 15.84 5.25
CA ARG A 76 -9.26 16.35 4.50
C ARG A 76 -10.50 16.59 5.38
N GLY A 77 -10.42 16.32 6.69
CA GLY A 77 -11.56 16.44 7.61
C GLY A 77 -12.60 15.33 7.42
N HIS A 78 -12.20 14.18 6.87
CA HIS A 78 -13.05 13.02 6.68
C HIS A 78 -12.70 11.92 7.70
N ILE A 79 -13.73 11.25 8.21
CA ILE A 79 -13.59 10.02 9.00
C ILE A 79 -13.78 8.85 8.03
N LEU A 80 -12.72 8.09 7.81
CA LEU A 80 -12.79 6.84 7.05
C LEU A 80 -13.45 5.80 7.95
N GLY A 81 -14.60 5.21 7.59
CA GLY A 81 -15.31 4.26 8.45
C GLY A 81 -15.33 2.81 7.95
N LEU A 82 -15.04 2.60 6.66
CA LEU A 82 -15.02 1.28 6.04
C LEU A 82 -14.11 1.30 4.82
N VAL A 83 -13.26 0.28 4.68
CA VAL A 83 -12.50 -0.02 3.47
C VAL A 83 -13.06 -1.30 2.87
N VAL A 84 -13.40 -1.25 1.58
CA VAL A 84 -13.85 -2.41 0.81
C VAL A 84 -12.77 -2.74 -0.22
N ASP A 85 -12.13 -3.89 -0.09
CA ASP A 85 -11.02 -4.34 -0.95
C ASP A 85 -11.52 -5.29 -2.05
N PHE A 86 -11.24 -4.94 -3.31
CA PHE A 86 -11.60 -5.71 -4.50
C PHE A 86 -10.40 -6.36 -5.22
N THR A 87 -9.21 -6.39 -4.63
CA THR A 87 -7.97 -6.80 -5.32
C THR A 87 -7.81 -8.32 -5.54
N ASN A 88 -8.72 -9.14 -5.01
CA ASN A 88 -8.64 -10.60 -5.03
C ASN A 88 -7.25 -11.16 -4.65
N THR A 89 -6.57 -10.51 -3.71
CA THR A 89 -5.29 -10.94 -3.15
C THR A 89 -5.10 -10.33 -1.77
N LYS A 90 -4.17 -10.89 -0.99
CA LYS A 90 -3.78 -10.38 0.33
C LYS A 90 -2.33 -9.88 0.35
N ARG A 91 -1.69 -9.79 -0.82
CA ARG A 91 -0.24 -9.51 -0.94
C ARG A 91 0.13 -8.03 -0.81
N TYR A 92 -0.84 -7.12 -0.87
CA TYR A 92 -0.54 -5.69 -0.94
C TYR A 92 -0.35 -5.06 0.43
N TYR A 93 -1.05 -5.56 1.44
CA TYR A 93 -0.96 -5.09 2.81
C TYR A 93 -1.64 -6.12 3.74
N GLN A 94 -1.30 -6.06 5.02
CA GLN A 94 -1.93 -6.83 6.09
C GLN A 94 -3.03 -5.99 6.73
N ALA A 95 -4.27 -6.13 6.26
CA ALA A 95 -5.40 -5.29 6.67
C ALA A 95 -5.57 -5.18 8.21
N GLN A 96 -5.44 -6.28 8.94
CA GLN A 96 -5.61 -6.30 10.40
C GLN A 96 -4.48 -5.62 11.18
N VAL A 97 -3.35 -5.34 10.53
CA VAL A 97 -2.16 -4.74 11.15
C VAL A 97 -2.02 -3.29 10.71
N GLU A 98 -2.20 -3.02 9.42
CA GLU A 98 -1.90 -1.73 8.80
C GLU A 98 -3.11 -0.79 8.73
N PHE A 99 -4.34 -1.31 8.86
CA PHE A 99 -5.54 -0.49 9.12
C PHE A 99 -5.94 -0.65 10.59
N ASN A 100 -5.40 0.22 11.44
CA ASN A 100 -5.74 0.22 12.86
C ASN A 100 -7.14 0.81 13.09
N SER A 101 -7.93 0.20 13.96
CA SER A 101 -9.26 0.69 14.37
C SER A 101 -9.24 2.05 15.08
N GLN A 102 -8.07 2.58 15.44
CA GLN A 102 -7.95 3.97 15.92
C GLN A 102 -7.75 4.99 14.77
N ASP A 103 -7.45 4.50 13.56
CA ASP A 103 -7.25 5.30 12.36
C ASP A 103 -8.45 5.27 11.40
N ILE A 104 -9.43 4.38 11.65
CA ILE A 104 -10.70 4.21 10.93
C ILE A 104 -11.85 4.24 11.93
#